data_AF-A0A516KEA9-F1
#
_entry.id   AF-A0A516KEA9-F1
#
_cell.length_a   1.000
_cell.length_b   1.000
_cell.length_c   1.000
_cell.angle_alpha   90.00
_cell.angle_beta   90.00
_cell.angle_gamma   90.00
#
_symmetry.space_group_name_H-M   'P 1'
#
loop_
_entity.id
_entity.type
_entity.pdbx_description
1 polymer ?
#
loop_
_entity_poly.entity_id
_entity_poly.type
_entity_poly.pdbx_seq_one_letter_code
_entity_poly.pdbx_strand_id
1 'polypeptide(L)' 'MPIFFAVFALFVLFLFNSLTHKLCVQTEMPQEKQPSVFRTINILITILLLSSYVEVTII' A
#
# COMPACT_ATOMS: atom_id res chain seq x y z
N MET A 1 -6.79 -7.51 -19.04
CA MET A 1 -7.45 -6.36 -18.37
C MET A 1 -6.47 -5.61 -17.43
N PRO A 2 -5.32 -5.12 -17.92
CA PRO A 2 -4.29 -4.51 -17.06
C PRO A 2 -4.70 -3.16 -16.45
N ILE A 3 -5.64 -2.46 -17.10
CA ILE A 3 -6.11 -1.14 -16.67
C ILE A 3 -6.92 -1.23 -15.38
N PHE A 4 -7.77 -2.24 -15.22
CA PHE A 4 -8.50 -2.49 -13.97
C PHE A 4 -7.54 -2.78 -12.82
N PHE A 5 -6.48 -3.55 -13.09
CA PHE A 5 -5.45 -3.85 -12.11
C PHE A 5 -4.68 -2.59 -11.69
N ALA A 6 -4.32 -1.72 -12.63
CA ALA A 6 -3.64 -0.46 -12.35
C ALA A 6 -4.50 0.50 -11.50
N VAL A 7 -5.80 0.60 -11.78
CA VAL A 7 -6.73 1.42 -10.97
C VAL A 7 -6.89 0.84 -9.57
N PHE A 8 -7.02 -0.48 -9.44
CA PHE A 8 -7.07 -1.16 -8.16
C PHE A 8 -5.77 -0.94 -7.36
N ALA A 9 -4.62 -1.01 -8.02
CA ALA A 9 -3.32 -0.77 -7.39
C ALA A 9 -3.17 0.65 -6.85
N LEU A 10 -3.57 1.65 -7.64
CA LEU A 10 -3.60 3.04 -7.20
C LEU A 10 -4.55 3.25 -6.02
N PHE A 11 -5.73 2.63 -6.06
CA PHE A 11 -6.71 2.71 -4.99
C PHE A 11 -6.17 2.14 -3.68
N VAL A 12 -5.56 0.94 -3.72
CA VAL A 12 -4.93 0.30 -2.56
C VAL A 12 -3.78 1.16 -2.03
N LEU A 13 -2.88 1.64 -2.88
CA LEU A 13 -1.80 2.56 -2.50
C LEU A 13 -2.34 3.78 -1.76
N PHE A 14 -3.37 4.42 -2.30
CA PHE A 14 -3.97 5.61 -1.70
C PHE A 14 -4.62 5.32 -0.35
N LEU A 15 -5.36 4.21 -0.23
CA LEU A 15 -6.04 3.81 1.00
C LEU A 15 -5.04 3.58 2.13
N PHE A 16 -4.01 2.79 1.88
CA PHE A 16 -3.00 2.47 2.89
C PHE A 16 -2.14 3.68 3.26
N ASN A 17 -1.81 4.54 2.30
CA ASN A 17 -1.08 5.78 2.55
C ASN A 17 -1.90 6.74 3.46
N SER A 18 -3.21 6.88 3.19
CA SER A 18 -4.12 7.66 4.03
C SER A 18 -4.33 7.05 5.42
N LEU A 19 -4.45 5.71 5.52
CA LEU A 19 -4.53 5.00 6.81
C LEU A 19 -3.25 5.20 7.63
N THR A 20 -2.08 5.11 7.00
CA THR A 20 -0.78 5.32 7.67
C THR A 20 -0.64 6.74 8.19
N HIS A 21 -1.07 7.72 7.40
CA HIS A 21 -1.13 9.11 7.82
C HIS A 21 -2.06 9.30 9.03
N LYS A 22 -3.28 8.74 8.99
CA LYS A 22 -4.22 8.80 10.13
C LYS A 22 -3.68 8.08 11.36
N LEU A 23 -2.96 6.97 11.19
CA LEU A 23 -2.34 6.23 12.29
C LEU A 23 -1.22 7.07 12.94
N CYS A 24 -0.38 7.71 12.14
CA CYS A 24 0.66 8.60 12.64
C CYS A 24 0.11 9.83 13.38
N VAL A 25 -0.99 10.38 12.89
CA VAL A 25 -1.68 11.50 13.55
C VAL A 25 -2.34 11.05 14.86
N GLN A 26 -3.00 9.89 14.89
CA GLN A 26 -3.65 9.39 16.11
C GLN A 26 -2.68 8.88 17.17
N THR A 27 -1.52 8.35 16.77
CA THR A 27 -0.52 7.79 17.69
C THR A 27 0.56 8.81 18.08
N GLU A 28 0.43 10.09 17.68
CA GLU A 28 1.43 11.16 17.90
C GLU A 28 2.86 10.71 17.54
N MET A 29 2.98 9.94 16.46
CA MET A 29 4.22 9.26 16.15
C MET A 29 5.31 10.28 15.79
N PRO A 30 6.50 10.21 16.43
CA PRO A 30 7.62 11.07 16.09
C PRO A 30 8.04 10.87 14.63
N GLN A 31 8.36 11.97 13.94
CA GLN A 31 8.64 11.98 12.49
C GLN A 31 9.77 11.03 12.08
N GLU A 32 10.66 10.62 12.98
CA GLU A 32 11.69 9.60 12.72
C GLU A 32 11.12 8.19 12.48
N LYS A 33 9.96 7.84 13.05
CA LYS A 33 9.35 6.52 12.90
C LYS A 33 8.31 6.45 11.77
N GLN A 34 7.78 7.58 11.32
CA GLN A 34 6.94 7.68 10.13
C GLN A 34 7.52 7.00 8.87
N PRO A 35 8.79 7.23 8.48
CA PRO A 35 9.36 6.67 7.26
C PRO A 35 9.61 5.16 7.34
N SER A 36 9.65 4.54 8.52
CA SER A 36 9.76 3.07 8.61
C SER A 36 8.40 2.41 8.34
N VAL A 37 7.31 2.96 8.89
CA VAL A 37 5.96 2.43 8.68
C VAL A 37 5.52 2.59 7.23
N PHE A 38 5.80 3.75 6.62
CA PHE A 38 5.56 3.95 5.19
C PHE A 38 6.28 2.92 4.32
N ARG A 39 7.51 2.57 4.69
CA ARG A 39 8.29 1.56 3.97
C ARG A 39 7.66 0.18 4.06
N THR A 40 7.25 -0.22 5.27
CA THR A 40 6.57 -1.50 5.51
C THR A 40 5.26 -1.60 4.72
N ILE A 41 4.45 -0.54 4.75
CA ILE A 41 3.20 -0.44 3.98
C ILE A 41 3.48 -0.58 2.49
N ASN A 42 4.48 0.14 1.97
CA ASN A 42 4.79 0.10 0.54
C ASN A 42 5.28 -1.30 0.11
N ILE A 43 6.05 -2.00 0.96
CA ILE A 43 6.48 -3.39 0.74
C ILE A 43 5.28 -4.34 0.75
N LEU A 44 4.39 -4.23 1.74
CA LEU A 44 3.15 -5.03 1.84
C LEU A 44 2.26 -4.86 0.60
N ILE A 45 2.06 -3.62 0.14
CA ILE A 45 1.28 -3.34 -1.07
C ILE A 45 1.96 -3.91 -2.30
N THR A 46 3.29 -3.77 -2.41
CA THR A 46 4.04 -4.35 -3.53
C THR A 46 3.88 -5.88 -3.57
N ILE A 47 3.91 -6.54 -2.42
CA ILE A 47 3.68 -8.00 -2.31
C ILE A 47 2.24 -8.34 -2.70
N LEU A 48 1.25 -7.59 -2.19
CA LEU A 48 -0.16 -7.81 -2.53
C LEU A 48 -0.40 -7.67 -4.03
N LEU A 49 0.16 -6.62 -4.64
CA LEU A 49 0.08 -6.37 -6.08
C LEU A 49 0.80 -7.43 -6.89
N LEU A 50 1.98 -7.86 -6.45
CA LEU A 50 2.70 -8.92 -7.12
C LEU A 50 1.90 -10.24 -7.07
N SER A 51 1.32 -10.57 -5.91
CA SER A 51 0.50 -11.77 -5.74
C SER A 51 -0.73 -11.74 -6.63
N SER A 52 -1.50 -10.64 -6.63
CA SER A 52 -2.67 -10.52 -7.49
C SER A 52 -2.32 -10.42 -8.97
N TYR A 53 -1.15 -9.87 -9.34
CA TYR A 53 -0.69 -9.86 -10.73
C TYR A 53 -0.35 -11.28 -11.21
N VAL A 54 0.34 -12.07 -10.39
CA VAL A 54 0.66 -13.47 -10.68
C VAL A 54 -0.62 -14.30 -10.79
N GLU A 55 -1.58 -14.11 -9.88
CA GLU A 55 -2.88 -14.78 -9.92
C GLU A 55 -3.65 -14.46 -11.21
N VAL A 56 -3.76 -13.18 -11.59
CA VAL A 56 -4.43 -12.74 -12.83
C VAL A 56 -3.67 -13.16 -14.10
N THR A 57 -2.35 -13.40 -14.01
CA THR A 57 -1.54 -13.86 -15.15
C THR A 57 -1.60 -15.38 -15.32
N ILE A 58 -1.79 -16.13 -14.23
CA ILE A 58 -1.86 -17.59 -14.21
C ILE A 58 -3.25 -18.11 -14.57
N ILE A 59 -4.30 -17.39 -14.17
CA ILE A 59 -5.72 -17.65 -14.49
C ILE A 59 -6.07 -17.08 -15.87
#